data_AF-A0A8T0SK92-F1
#
_entry.id   AF-A0A8T0SK92-F1
#
_cell.length_a   1.000
_cell.length_b   1.000
_cell.length_c   1.000
_cell.angle_alpha   90.00
_cell.angle_beta   90.00
_cell.angle_gamma   90.00
#
_symmetry.space_group_name_H-M   'P 1'
#
loop_
_entity.id
_entity.type
_entity.pdbx_description
1 polymer ?
#
loop_
_entity_poly.entity_id
_entity_poly.type
_entity_poly.pdbx_seq_one_letter_code
_entity_poly.pdbx_strand_id
1 'polypeptide(L)'
;MHGQSLDRIVPHFFGTISNRARKRSVHEAMTEMRWISDIRGALTVDVLAEYLALWDLLSDVVLQPEIEDTHIWQFSASGRYSAKSAYEAMFIGAIQFDHGKGSGKVGPRLNVNSSCG
;
A
#
# COMPACT_ATOMS: atom_id res chain seq x y z
N MET A 1 -1.31 -6.37 -5.09
CA MET A 1 -1.95 -7.70 -4.85
C MET A 1 -0.87 -8.61 -4.29
N HIS A 2 -1.09 -9.32 -3.17
CA HIS A 2 -0.03 -10.01 -2.40
C HIS A 2 1.05 -9.10 -1.78
N GLY A 3 0.71 -7.86 -1.43
CA GLY A 3 1.67 -6.89 -0.87
C GLY A 3 2.68 -6.32 -1.88
N GLN A 4 2.61 -6.74 -3.16
CA GLN A 4 3.42 -6.17 -4.23
C GLN A 4 2.72 -4.97 -4.88
N SER A 5 3.52 -3.96 -5.19
CA SER A 5 3.08 -2.73 -5.86
C SER A 5 2.90 -2.95 -7.36
N LEU A 6 1.96 -2.21 -7.96
CA LEU A 6 1.59 -2.35 -9.37
C LEU A 6 2.73 -2.00 -10.32
N ASP A 7 3.60 -1.07 -9.94
CA ASP A 7 4.82 -0.72 -10.69
C ASP A 7 5.79 -1.90 -10.87
N ARG A 8 5.73 -2.91 -9.99
CA ARG A 8 6.53 -4.14 -10.10
C ARG A 8 5.84 -5.23 -10.91
N ILE A 9 4.52 -5.32 -10.83
CA ILE A 9 3.74 -6.40 -11.47
C ILE A 9 3.49 -6.06 -12.94
N VAL A 10 3.18 -4.80 -13.25
CA VAL A 10 2.81 -4.31 -14.58
C VAL A 10 3.54 -2.99 -14.89
N PRO A 11 4.89 -3.00 -14.98
CA PRO A 11 5.70 -1.78 -15.11
C PRO A 11 5.41 -0.99 -16.38
N HIS A 12 5.19 -1.66 -17.52
CA HIS A 12 4.97 -1.00 -18.80
C HIS A 12 3.61 -0.30 -18.80
N PHE A 13 2.57 -1.00 -18.37
CA PHE A 13 1.23 -0.46 -18.20
C PHE A 13 1.20 0.69 -17.19
N PHE A 14 1.84 0.52 -16.03
CA PHE A 14 1.88 1.57 -14.99
C PHE A 14 2.54 2.87 -15.48
N GLY A 15 3.56 2.76 -16.34
CA GLY A 15 4.21 3.90 -16.98
C GLY A 15 3.32 4.66 -17.99
N THR A 16 2.36 3.98 -18.61
CA THR A 16 1.44 4.62 -19.58
C THR A 16 0.32 5.43 -18.93
N ILE A 17 0.08 5.24 -17.63
CA ILE A 17 -1.00 5.93 -16.89
C ILE A 17 -0.50 7.26 -16.34
N SER A 18 -1.27 8.32 -16.57
CA SER A 18 -0.94 9.65 -16.03
C SER A 18 -0.88 9.66 -14.50
N ASN A 19 -0.04 10.51 -13.90
CA ASN A 19 0.04 10.65 -12.43
C ASN A 19 -1.31 11.07 -11.82
N ARG A 20 -2.08 11.92 -12.53
CA ARG A 20 -3.43 12.32 -12.12
C ARG A 20 -4.38 11.14 -12.03
N ALA A 21 -4.36 10.25 -13.02
CA ALA A 21 -5.22 9.07 -13.02
C ALA A 21 -4.86 8.06 -11.92
N ARG A 22 -3.57 7.93 -11.58
CA ARG A 22 -3.11 7.06 -10.48
C ARG A 22 -3.58 7.49 -9.09
N LYS A 23 -4.09 8.72 -8.94
CA LYS A 23 -4.66 9.23 -7.67
C LYS A 23 -6.16 8.96 -7.53
N ARG A 24 -6.79 8.38 -8.54
CA ARG A 24 -8.22 8.03 -8.51
C ARG A 24 -8.44 6.86 -7.55
N SER A 25 -9.59 6.84 -6.87
CA SER A 25 -9.98 5.66 -6.07
C SER A 25 -10.30 4.47 -6.98
N VAL A 26 -10.13 3.25 -6.46
CA VAL A 26 -10.47 2.02 -7.21
C VAL A 26 -11.95 2.04 -7.59
N HIS A 27 -12.83 2.49 -6.68
CA HIS A 27 -14.25 2.66 -6.96
C HIS A 27 -14.50 3.55 -8.18
N GLU A 28 -13.99 4.79 -8.18
CA GLU A 28 -14.22 5.72 -9.29
C GLU A 28 -13.55 5.25 -10.60
N ALA A 29 -12.45 4.49 -10.50
CA ALA A 29 -11.78 3.89 -11.65
C ALA A 29 -12.63 2.77 -12.29
N MET A 30 -13.30 1.96 -11.46
CA MET A 30 -14.12 0.82 -11.90
C MET A 30 -15.53 1.24 -12.33
N THR A 31 -16.11 2.28 -11.74
CA THR A 31 -17.38 2.87 -12.20
C THR A 31 -17.26 3.24 -13.68
N GLU A 32 -18.17 2.74 -14.51
CA GLU A 32 -18.23 3.02 -15.96
C GLU A 32 -16.94 2.67 -16.74
N MET A 33 -16.08 1.80 -16.21
CA MET A 33 -14.77 1.48 -16.79
C MET A 33 -13.92 2.73 -17.08
N ARG A 34 -14.03 3.76 -16.23
CA ARG A 34 -13.43 5.07 -16.48
C ARG A 34 -11.90 5.03 -16.55
N TRP A 35 -11.29 4.04 -15.92
CA TRP A 35 -9.84 3.79 -15.97
C TRP A 35 -9.30 3.52 -17.40
N ILE A 36 -10.12 3.04 -18.35
CA ILE A 36 -9.69 2.85 -19.75
C ILE A 36 -9.30 4.20 -20.37
N SER A 37 -10.00 5.28 -20.03
CA SER A 37 -9.74 6.63 -20.52
C SER A 37 -8.43 7.24 -19.99
N ASP A 38 -7.85 6.63 -18.97
CA ASP A 38 -6.62 7.11 -18.33
C ASP A 38 -5.35 6.59 -19.02
N ILE A 39 -5.48 5.64 -19.94
CA ILE A 39 -4.39 5.10 -20.75
C ILE A 39 -4.03 6.13 -21.81
N ARG A 40 -2.90 6.81 -21.65
CA ARG A 40 -2.44 7.89 -22.57
C ARG A 40 -1.18 7.56 -23.34
N GLY A 41 -0.49 6.47 -22.98
CA GLY A 41 0.74 6.03 -23.63
C GLY A 41 0.49 5.19 -24.87
N ALA A 42 1.58 4.77 -25.52
CA ALA A 42 1.51 3.85 -26.65
C ALA A 42 1.00 2.47 -26.19
N LEU A 43 -0.01 1.94 -26.89
CA LEU A 43 -0.53 0.58 -26.70
C LEU A 43 0.38 -0.42 -27.40
N THR A 44 1.57 -0.65 -26.85
CA THR A 44 2.46 -1.72 -27.31
C THR A 44 1.88 -3.08 -26.93
N VAL A 45 2.39 -4.16 -27.55
CA VAL A 45 1.99 -5.53 -27.22
C VAL A 45 2.19 -5.83 -25.74
N ASP A 46 3.29 -5.36 -25.15
CA ASP A 46 3.59 -5.55 -23.73
C ASP A 46 2.57 -4.84 -22.83
N VAL A 47 2.19 -3.60 -23.17
CA VAL A 47 1.18 -2.82 -22.43
C VAL A 47 -0.18 -3.50 -22.50
N LEU A 48 -0.55 -4.05 -23.67
CA LEU A 48 -1.81 -4.77 -23.84
C LEU A 48 -1.83 -6.10 -23.06
N ALA A 49 -0.74 -6.84 -23.06
CA ALA A 49 -0.61 -8.08 -22.29
C ALA A 49 -0.72 -7.80 -20.77
N GLU A 50 -0.01 -6.79 -20.28
CA GLU A 50 -0.09 -6.37 -18.88
C GLU A 50 -1.46 -5.83 -18.49
N TYR A 51 -2.13 -5.11 -19.39
CA TYR A 51 -3.51 -4.67 -19.21
C TYR A 51 -4.47 -5.85 -19.02
N LEU A 52 -4.38 -6.87 -19.89
CA LEU A 52 -5.25 -8.06 -19.80
C LEU A 52 -4.99 -8.84 -18.51
N ALA A 53 -3.72 -9.03 -18.15
CA ALA A 53 -3.36 -9.69 -16.89
C ALA A 53 -3.89 -8.93 -15.66
N LEU A 54 -3.84 -7.59 -15.69
CA LEU A 54 -4.40 -6.76 -14.63
C LEU A 54 -5.94 -6.80 -14.62
N TRP A 55 -6.57 -6.84 -15.79
CA TRP A 55 -8.01 -6.96 -15.94
C TRP A 55 -8.53 -8.25 -15.33
N ASP A 56 -7.92 -9.40 -15.66
CA ASP A 56 -8.29 -10.70 -15.10
C ASP A 56 -8.10 -10.74 -13.57
N LEU A 57 -7.10 -10.02 -13.05
CA LEU A 57 -6.87 -9.92 -11.61
C LEU A 57 -7.91 -9.05 -10.90
N LEU A 58 -8.40 -8.00 -11.58
CA LEU A 58 -9.39 -7.07 -11.04
C LEU A 58 -10.83 -7.52 -11.27
N SER A 59 -11.10 -8.36 -12.27
CA SER A 59 -12.45 -8.85 -12.58
C SER A 59 -13.08 -9.63 -11.43
N ASP A 60 -12.24 -10.27 -10.60
CA ASP A 60 -12.67 -10.99 -9.42
C ASP A 60 -12.87 -10.09 -8.19
N VAL A 61 -12.49 -8.81 -8.28
CA VAL A 61 -12.61 -7.85 -7.18
C VAL A 61 -13.99 -7.18 -7.21
N VAL A 62 -14.86 -7.63 -6.30
CA VAL A 62 -16.15 -6.98 -6.04
C VAL A 62 -15.99 -5.97 -4.91
N LEU A 63 -16.06 -4.68 -5.23
CA LEU A 63 -16.11 -3.62 -4.23
C LEU A 63 -17.47 -3.65 -3.53
N GLN A 64 -17.47 -3.78 -2.20
CA GLN A 64 -18.68 -3.80 -1.39
C GLN A 64 -18.85 -2.43 -0.72
N PRO A 65 -19.79 -1.58 -1.19
CA PRO A 65 -19.88 -0.19 -0.75
C PRO A 65 -20.20 -0.03 0.73
N GLU A 66 -20.86 -1.02 1.34
CA GLU A 66 -21.24 -1.01 2.75
C GLU A 66 -20.20 -1.68 3.66
N ILE A 67 -19.14 -2.26 3.10
CA ILE A 67 -18.07 -2.89 3.88
C ILE A 67 -16.83 -2.00 3.81
N GLU A 68 -16.37 -1.58 4.98
CA GLU A 68 -15.16 -0.80 5.12
C GLU A 68 -13.92 -1.66 4.73
N ASP A 69 -13.02 -1.08 3.95
CA ASP A 69 -11.79 -1.75 3.52
C ASP A 69 -10.94 -2.14 4.74
N THR A 70 -10.47 -3.39 4.77
CA THR A 70 -9.63 -3.88 5.86
C THR A 70 -8.17 -3.47 5.64
N HIS A 71 -7.70 -2.45 6.34
CA HIS A 71 -6.28 -2.07 6.34
C HIS A 71 -5.45 -2.98 7.26
N ILE A 72 -4.62 -3.84 6.67
CA ILE A 72 -3.74 -4.77 7.41
C ILE A 72 -2.36 -4.11 7.66
N TRP A 73 -2.06 -3.82 8.92
CA TRP A 73 -0.76 -3.32 9.37
C TRP A 73 0.26 -4.45 9.49
N GLN A 74 1.17 -4.55 8.51
CA GLN A 74 2.13 -5.66 8.40
C GLN A 74 3.18 -5.69 9.53
N PHE A 75 3.39 -4.59 10.25
CA PHE A 75 4.32 -4.51 11.37
C PHE A 75 3.67 -4.88 12.72
N SER A 76 2.50 -5.50 12.70
CA SER A 76 1.86 -6.10 13.88
C SER A 76 1.40 -7.51 13.57
N ALA A 77 1.63 -8.44 14.49
CA ALA A 77 1.14 -9.82 14.39
C ALA A 77 -0.40 -9.89 14.36
N SER A 78 -1.10 -8.90 14.94
CA SER A 78 -2.56 -8.81 14.88
C SER A 78 -3.09 -8.16 13.60
N GLY A 79 -2.22 -7.65 12.72
CA GLY A 79 -2.61 -6.88 11.54
C GLY A 79 -3.26 -5.53 11.87
N ARG A 80 -3.36 -5.14 13.15
CA ARG A 80 -3.96 -3.87 13.57
C ARG A 80 -2.91 -2.80 13.73
N TYR A 81 -3.25 -1.60 13.28
CA TYR A 81 -2.45 -0.41 13.52
C TYR A 81 -2.51 -0.01 15.00
N SER A 82 -1.37 0.43 15.53
CA SER A 82 -1.27 1.16 16.79
C SER A 82 -0.09 2.14 16.72
N ALA A 83 -0.20 3.27 17.41
CA ALA A 83 0.90 4.25 17.51
C ALA A 83 2.19 3.59 18.04
N LYS A 84 2.06 2.65 18.98
CA LYS A 84 3.17 1.83 19.49
C LYS A 84 3.84 1.01 18.39
N SER A 85 3.07 0.20 17.65
CA SER A 85 3.63 -0.64 16.58
C SER A 85 4.24 0.20 15.44
N ALA A 86 3.71 1.39 15.18
CA ALA A 86 4.29 2.32 14.22
C ALA A 86 5.65 2.87 14.69
N TYR A 87 5.73 3.27 15.96
CA TYR A 87 6.98 3.72 16.56
C TYR A 87 8.02 2.60 16.57
N GLU A 88 7.65 1.38 16.98
CA GLU A 88 8.54 0.21 16.94
C GLU A 88 9.01 -0.09 15.51
N ALA A 89 8.11 -0.04 14.52
CA ALA A 89 8.44 -0.21 13.11
C ALA A 89 9.46 0.83 12.60
N MET A 90 9.37 2.07 13.07
CA MET A 90 10.28 3.16 12.68
C MET A 90 11.74 2.90 13.08
N PHE A 91 11.98 2.06 14.09
CA PHE A 91 13.33 1.71 14.56
C PHE A 91 13.78 0.30 14.15
N ILE A 92 13.02 -0.41 13.30
CA ILE A 92 13.48 -1.69 12.75
C ILE A 92 14.74 -1.43 11.91
N GLY A 93 15.85 -2.05 12.30
CA GLY A 93 17.16 -1.87 11.64
C GLY A 93 17.99 -0.70 12.17
N ALA A 94 17.54 0.01 13.21
CA ALA A 94 18.36 1.02 13.87
C ALA A 94 19.55 0.37 14.61
N ILE A 95 20.76 0.71 14.20
CA ILE A 95 22.01 0.32 14.86
C ILE A 95 22.19 1.16 16.12
N GLN A 96 22.34 0.50 17.27
CA GLN A 96 22.76 1.18 18.50
C GLN A 96 24.22 1.60 18.35
N PHE A 97 24.46 2.91 18.32
CA PHE A 97 25.82 3.44 18.42
C PHE A 97 26.28 3.30 19.88
N ASP A 98 27.22 2.39 20.12
CA ASP A 98 27.84 2.24 21.44
C ASP A 98 28.85 3.39 21.65
N HIS A 99 28.36 4.52 22.15
CA HIS A 99 29.23 5.56 22.68
C HIS A 99 29.49 5.27 24.15
N GLY A 100 30.76 5.07 24.48
CA GLY A 100 31.25 4.56 25.76
C GLY A 100 30.61 5.21 26.99
N LYS A 101 30.19 4.36 27.93
CA LYS A 101 30.02 4.61 29.36
C LYS A 101 29.37 5.97 29.71
N GLY A 102 28.05 6.02 29.58
CA GLY A 102 27.20 6.96 30.28
C GLY A 102 25.83 6.32 30.50
N SER A 103 25.59 5.82 31.71
CA SER A 103 24.34 5.17 32.10
C SER A 103 23.13 6.04 31.79
N GLY A 104 22.27 5.58 30.89
CA GLY A 104 21.00 6.21 30.57
C GLY A 104 20.04 5.20 29.94
N LYS A 105 19.56 4.23 30.72
CA LYS A 105 18.36 3.48 30.33
C LYS A 105 17.18 4.44 30.45
N VAL A 106 16.70 4.97 29.33
CA VAL A 106 15.37 5.58 29.26
C VAL A 106 14.61 4.92 28.12
N GLY A 107 14.10 3.73 28.39
CA GLY A 107 12.87 3.29 27.75
C GLY A 107 11.74 3.65 28.71
N PRO A 108 10.79 4.53 28.36
CA PRO A 108 9.60 4.66 29.17
C PRO A 108 8.71 3.46 28.84
N ARG A 109 8.41 2.63 29.85
CA ARG A 109 7.19 1.81 29.84
C ARG A 109 6.01 2.79 29.75
N LEU A 110 5.42 2.92 28.58
CA LEU A 110 4.12 3.54 28.42
C LEU A 110 3.18 2.52 27.77
N ASN A 111 2.33 1.96 28.62
CA ASN A 111 1.10 1.30 28.23
C ASN A 111 0.13 2.40 27.78
N VAL A 112 0.22 2.82 26.52
CA VAL A 112 -0.76 3.72 25.91
C VAL A 112 -1.54 2.92 24.89
N ASN A 113 -2.70 2.45 25.33
CA ASN A 113 -3.74 1.91 24.47
C ASN A 113 -4.47 3.09 23.83
N SER A 114 -3.82 3.80 22.90
CA SER A 114 -4.53 4.79 22.10
C SER A 114 -5.30 4.04 21.00
N SER A 115 -6.56 3.74 21.27
CA SER A 115 -7.51 3.33 20.26
C SER A 115 -8.05 4.61 19.62
N CYS A 116 -7.60 4.96 18.43
CA CYS A 116 -8.35 5.88 17.57
C CYS A 116 -9.32 4.99 16.80
N GLY A 117 -10.60 5.13 17.13
CA GLY A 117 -11.71 4.58 16.35
C GLY A 117 -12.01 5.44 15.14
#